data_AF-A0A2M7SPK5-F1
#
_entry.id   AF-A0A2M7SPK5-F1
#
_cell.length_a   1.000
_cell.length_b   1.000
_cell.length_c   1.000
_cell.angle_alpha   90.00
_cell.angle_beta   90.00
_cell.angle_gamma   90.00
#
_symmetry.space_group_name_H-M   'P 1'
#
loop_
_entity.id
_entity.type
_entity.pdbx_description
1 polymer ?
#
loop_
_entity_poly.entity_id
_entity_poly.type
_entity_poly.pdbx_seq_one_letter_code
_entity_poly.pdbx_strand_id
1 'polypeptide(L)' 'MPDIHRTTLANGLQVLLKEIHTTPIISSWVWYRVGSRDEPSGRSGISHWVEHMQFKGTPQFPASIMDKIIAREGGVS' A
#
# COMPACT_ATOMS: atom_id res chain seq x y z
N MET A 1 -24.24 8.01 -0.52
CA MET A 1 -22.94 7.38 -0.19
C MET A 1 -22.08 8.44 0.49
N PRO A 2 -21.25 8.13 1.50
CA PRO A 2 -20.39 9.14 2.13
C PRO A 2 -19.48 9.79 1.09
N ASP A 3 -19.28 11.10 1.18
CA ASP A 3 -18.41 11.83 0.26
C ASP A 3 -16.94 11.40 0.42
N ILE A 4 -16.23 11.35 -0.70
CA ILE A 4 -14.79 11.06 -0.73
C ILE A 4 -14.06 12.39 -0.88
N HIS A 5 -13.23 12.74 0.11
CA HIS A 5 -12.32 13.87 -0.01
C HIS A 5 -11.12 13.47 -0.88
N ARG A 6 -10.88 14.24 -1.94
CA ARG A 6 -9.79 14.01 -2.90
C ARG A 6 -8.83 15.19 -2.87
N THR A 7 -7.55 14.89 -2.69
CA THR A 7 -6.47 15.88 -2.81
C THR A 7 -5.29 15.31 -3.58
N THR A 8 -4.49 16.18 -4.18
CA THR A 8 -3.25 15.82 -4.87
C THR A 8 -2.11 16.58 -4.20
N LEU A 9 -1.12 15.85 -3.70
CA LEU A 9 0.06 16.44 -3.07
C LEU A 9 0.98 17.07 -4.13
N ALA A 10 1.91 17.92 -3.70
CA ALA A 10 2.86 18.59 -4.58
C ALA A 10 3.75 17.63 -5.39
N ASN A 11 3.98 16.41 -4.90
CA ASN A 11 4.72 15.35 -5.60
C ASN A 11 3.85 14.54 -6.58
N GLY A 12 2.58 14.91 -6.78
CA GLY A 12 1.65 14.21 -7.67
C GLY A 12 0.90 13.03 -7.05
N LEU A 13 1.15 12.68 -5.78
CA LEU A 13 0.41 11.61 -5.11
C LEU A 13 -1.05 12.02 -4.90
N GLN A 14 -1.97 11.20 -5.40
CA GLN A 14 -3.39 11.35 -5.18
C GLN A 14 -3.80 10.67 -3.87
N VAL A 15 -4.42 11.42 -2.98
CA VAL A 15 -4.95 10.94 -1.69
C VAL A 15 -6.47 10.98 -1.74
N LEU A 16 -7.09 9.83 -1.44
CA LEU A 16 -8.53 9.68 -1.31
C LEU A 16 -8.83 9.33 0.14
N LEU A 17 -9.55 10.21 0.84
CA LEU A 17 -9.98 10.01 2.21
C LEU A 17 -11.50 9.82 2.24
N LYS A 18 -11.94 8.77 2.91
CA LYS A 18 -13.35 8.51 3.18
C LYS A 18 -13.52 8.32 4.68
N GLU A 19 -14.14 9.29 5.32
CA GLU A 19 -14.38 9.27 6.76
C GLU A 19 -15.69 8.53 7.06
N ILE A 20 -15.63 7.59 8.02
CA ILE A 20 -16.77 6.76 8.41
C ILE A 20 -16.74 6.60 9.93
N HIS A 21 -17.70 7.22 10.62
CA HIS A 21 -17.79 7.24 12.09
C HIS A 21 -18.60 6.09 12.70
N THR A 22 -18.84 5.00 11.95
CA THR A 22 -19.69 3.89 12.40
C THR A 22 -18.95 2.88 13.26
N THR A 23 -17.63 2.77 13.09
CA THR A 23 -16.76 1.79 13.78
C THR A 23 -15.36 2.37 13.96
N PRO A 24 -14.66 2.07 15.07
CA PRO A 24 -13.32 2.59 15.34
C PRO A 24 -12.24 1.80 14.59
N ILE A 25 -12.36 1.72 13.26
CA ILE A 25 -11.43 1.00 12.39
C ILE A 25 -10.88 1.92 11.31
N ILE A 26 -9.63 1.69 10.90
CA ILE A 26 -9.00 2.39 9.79
C ILE A 26 -8.50 1.35 8.80
N SER A 27 -8.61 1.66 7.51
CA SER A 27 -8.00 0.88 6.45
C SER A 27 -7.20 1.82 5.56
N SER A 28 -5.93 1.48 5.33
CA SER A 28 -5.00 2.27 4.52
C SER A 28 -4.51 1.41 3.36
N TRP A 29 -4.42 2.01 2.19
CA TRP A 29 -4.08 1.33 0.96
C TRP A 29 -3.21 2.26 0.11
N VAL A 30 -2.20 1.68 -0.53
CA VAL A 30 -1.34 2.38 -1.49
C VAL A 30 -1.42 1.64 -2.81
N TRP A 31 -1.91 2.33 -3.85
CA TRP A 31 -2.02 1.76 -5.18
C TRP A 31 -0.93 2.31 -6.09
N TYR A 32 -0.17 1.40 -6.69
CA TYR A 32 0.76 1.71 -7.77
C TYR A 32 0.08 1.41 -9.10
N ARG A 33 0.12 2.35 -10.05
CA ARG A 33 -0.45 2.18 -11.40
C ARG A 33 0.52 1.39 -12.30
N VAL A 34 0.90 0.20 -11.87
CA VAL A 34 1.80 -0.70 -12.58
C VAL A 34 1.41 -2.15 -12.29
N GLY A 35 1.60 -3.04 -13.26
CA GLY A 35 1.43 -4.48 -13.07
C GLY A 35 2.05 -5.28 -14.20
N SER A 36 1.71 -6.56 -14.29
CA SER A 36 2.28 -7.48 -15.30
C SER A 36 2.08 -7.02 -16.74
N ARG A 37 1.00 -6.27 -17.03
CA ARG A 37 0.73 -5.68 -18.34
C ARG A 37 1.82 -4.68 -18.78
N ASP A 38 2.48 -4.04 -17.83
CA ASP A 38 3.48 -3.01 -18.09
C ASP A 38 4.91 -3.61 -18.18
N GLU A 39 5.04 -4.94 -18.08
CA GLU A 39 6.31 -5.64 -18.18
C GLU A 39 6.81 -5.74 -19.62
N PRO A 40 8.13 -5.58 -19.88
CA PRO A 40 8.70 -5.82 -21.19
C PRO A 40 8.48 -7.27 -21.63
N SER A 41 8.22 -7.46 -22.93
CA SER A 41 8.14 -8.80 -23.51
C SER A 41 9.44 -9.58 -23.26
N GLY A 42 9.32 -10.84 -22.87
CA GLY A 42 10.44 -11.70 -22.50
C GLY A 42 11.01 -11.46 -21.10
N ARG A 43 10.40 -10.58 -20.27
CA ARG A 43 10.80 -10.33 -18.88
C ARG A 43 9.59 -10.31 -17.94
N SER A 44 8.84 -11.39 -17.91
CA SER A 44 7.66 -11.51 -17.07
C SER A 44 7.99 -11.76 -15.59
N GLY A 45 7.09 -11.33 -14.69
CA GLY A 45 7.16 -11.59 -13.26
C GLY A 45 7.94 -10.55 -12.45
N ILE A 46 8.38 -9.46 -13.07
CA ILE A 46 9.03 -8.32 -12.41
C ILE A 46 8.07 -7.68 -11.39
N SER A 47 6.83 -7.41 -11.74
CA SER A 47 5.86 -6.73 -10.86
C SER A 47 5.58 -7.58 -9.62
N HIS A 48 5.43 -8.89 -9.81
CA HIS A 48 5.25 -9.85 -8.71
C HIS A 48 6.52 -9.96 -7.85
N TRP A 49 7.70 -10.03 -8.47
CA TRP A 49 8.95 -10.02 -7.72
C TRP A 49 9.10 -8.74 -6.87
N VAL A 50 8.81 -7.57 -7.45
CA VAL A 50 8.84 -6.28 -6.73
C VAL A 50 7.87 -6.28 -5.55
N GLU A 51 6.66 -6.81 -5.71
CA GLU A 51 5.68 -6.97 -4.61
C GLU A 51 6.29 -7.76 -3.44
N HIS A 52 6.90 -8.92 -3.69
CA HIS A 52 7.58 -9.69 -2.62
C HIS A 52 8.71 -8.90 -1.96
N MET A 53 9.46 -8.11 -2.75
CA MET A 53 10.57 -7.32 -2.23
C MET A 53 10.13 -6.18 -1.31
N GLN A 54 8.90 -5.67 -1.46
CA GLN A 54 8.37 -4.63 -0.55
C GLN A 54 8.32 -5.11 0.92
N PHE A 55 8.19 -6.42 1.15
CA PHE A 55 8.12 -7.02 2.49
C PHE A 55 9.48 -7.51 3.03
N LYS A 56 10.57 -7.33 2.26
CA LYS A 56 11.93 -7.71 2.70
C LYS A 56 12.64 -6.62 3.51
N GLY A 57 11.92 -5.55 3.84
CA GLY A 57 12.39 -4.47 4.70
C GLY A 57 13.03 -3.32 3.93
N THR A 58 13.39 -2.29 4.68
CA THR A 58 14.02 -1.04 4.25
C THR A 58 15.23 -0.76 5.14
N PRO A 59 16.10 0.20 4.80
CA PRO A 59 17.23 0.56 5.66
C PRO A 59 16.83 0.97 7.09
N GLN A 60 15.63 1.55 7.25
CA GLN A 60 15.12 1.98 8.56
C GLN A 60 14.29 0.91 9.27
N PHE A 61 13.56 0.09 8.51
CA PHE A 61 12.66 -0.94 9.04
C PHE A 61 13.03 -2.30 8.45
N PRO A 62 13.76 -3.17 9.19
CA PRO A 62 14.11 -4.51 8.74
C PRO A 62 12.90 -5.37 8.39
N ALA A 63 13.14 -6.44 7.62
CA ALA A 63 12.12 -7.44 7.28
C ALA A 63 11.32 -7.89 8.51
N SER A 64 10.03 -8.20 8.34
CA SER A 64 9.09 -8.64 9.38
C SER A 64 8.71 -7.60 10.46
N ILE A 65 9.38 -6.44 10.55
CA ILE A 65 9.04 -5.45 11.59
C ILE A 65 7.65 -4.87 11.35
N MET A 66 7.30 -4.58 10.10
CA MET A 66 5.98 -4.07 9.75
C MET A 66 4.87 -5.05 10.15
N ASP A 67 4.98 -6.31 9.73
CA ASP A 67 4.02 -7.37 10.05
C ASP A 67 3.87 -7.56 11.57
N LYS A 68 4.98 -7.53 12.31
CA LYS A 68 4.97 -7.64 13.78
C LYS A 68 4.26 -6.47 14.45
N ILE A 69 4.47 -5.25 13.97
CA ILE A 69 3.80 -4.06 14.51
C ILE A 69 2.30 -4.17 14.24
N ILE A 70 1.90 -4.48 13.01
CA ILE A 70 0.50 -4.60 12.62
C ILE A 70 -0.21 -5.68 13.45
N ALA A 71 0.40 -6.86 13.57
CA ALA A 71 -0.16 -7.96 14.36
C ALA A 71 -0.26 -7.63 15.85
N ARG A 72 0.73 -6.92 16.42
CA ARG A 72 0.72 -6.50 17.83
C ARG A 72 -0.47 -5.62 18.17
N GLU A 73 -0.88 -4.75 17.23
CA GLU A 73 -2.03 -3.86 17.39
C GLU A 73 -3.37 -4.52 16.99
N GLY A 74 -3.37 -5.85 16.72
CA GLY A 74 -4.57 -6.58 16.29
C GLY A 74 -5.01 -6.31 14.85
N GLY A 75 -4.15 -5.67 14.05
CA GLY A 75 -4.39 -5.40 12.64
C GLY A 75 -4.02 -6.57 11.72
N VAL A 76 -4.32 -6.41 10.44
CA VAL A 76 -3.93 -7.33 9.36
C VAL A 76 -3.40 -6.52 8.18
N SER A 77 -2.34 -7.04 7.56
CA SER A 77 -1.70 -6.53 6.34
C SER A 77 -1.88 -7.49 5.18
#